data_AF-A0A762D636-F1
#
_entry.id   AF-A0A762D636-F1
#
_cell.length_a   1.000
_cell.length_b   1.000
_cell.length_c   1.000
_cell.angle_alpha   90.00
_cell.angle_beta   90.00
_cell.angle_gamma   90.00
#
_symmetry.space_group_name_H-M   'P 1'
#
loop_
_entity.id
_entity.type
_entity.pdbx_description
1 polymer ?
#
loop_
_entity_poly.entity_id
_entity_poly.type
_entity_poly.pdbx_seq_one_letter_code
_entity_poly.pdbx_strand_id
1 'polypeptide(L)'
;MRKIHELKIWPEFFQPVLDRVKYAELRLNDRDYRAGDIVFMREFLPASGRYSGGYNVVIISHVADVSAFMPGYVLLSFNSFVTHGAGWPFHKPTTGEAAATAADVGFLSALVACEPPCSVIHQMARRLLGEVKQ
;
A
#
# COMPACT_ATOMS: atom_id res chain seq x y z
N MET A 1 -11.78 -13.42 -1.10
CA MET A 1 -11.44 -12.29 -2.00
C MET A 1 -10.54 -11.33 -1.25
N ARG A 2 -9.48 -10.84 -1.90
CA ARG A 2 -8.58 -9.82 -1.36
C ARG A 2 -9.35 -8.51 -1.18
N LYS A 3 -9.27 -7.89 0.01
CA LYS A 3 -9.90 -6.60 0.28
C LYS A 3 -8.90 -5.46 0.17
N ILE A 4 -9.42 -4.27 -0.10
CA ILE A 4 -8.64 -3.02 -0.12
C ILE A 4 -9.12 -2.17 1.05
N HIS A 5 -8.18 -1.74 1.89
CA HIS A 5 -8.44 -0.92 3.08
C HIS A 5 -7.75 0.43 2.93
N GLU A 6 -8.49 1.53 3.10
CA GLU A 6 -7.90 2.87 3.17
C GLU A 6 -7.66 3.26 4.62
N LEU A 7 -6.40 3.49 4.99
CA LEU A 7 -6.00 3.78 6.37
C LEU A 7 -5.20 5.08 6.45
N LYS A 8 -5.53 5.91 7.43
CA LYS A 8 -4.71 7.06 7.82
C LYS A 8 -3.44 6.58 8.52
N ILE A 9 -2.30 7.19 8.22
CA ILE A 9 -1.05 7.00 8.95
C ILE A 9 -0.50 8.38 9.33
N TRP A 10 0.06 8.51 10.53
CA TRP A 10 0.65 9.77 10.97
C TRP A 10 2.04 9.97 10.34
N PRO A 11 2.51 11.22 10.20
CA PRO A 11 3.76 11.52 9.50
C PRO A 11 4.98 10.83 10.13
N GLU A 12 5.01 10.76 11.46
CA GLU A 12 6.05 10.10 12.25
C GLU A 12 6.22 8.61 11.93
N PHE A 13 5.15 7.95 11.48
CA PHE A 13 5.15 6.54 11.07
C PHE A 13 5.22 6.39 9.57
N PHE A 14 4.76 7.39 8.81
CA PHE A 14 4.74 7.36 7.36
C PHE A 14 6.14 7.38 6.77
N GLN A 15 7.01 8.27 7.24
CA GLN A 15 8.38 8.38 6.74
C GLN A 15 9.18 7.06 6.92
N PRO A 16 9.15 6.39 8.09
CA PRO A 16 9.73 5.05 8.26
C PRO A 16 9.19 3.97 7.32
N VAL A 17 7.93 4.06 6.90
CA VAL A 17 7.36 3.14 5.88
C VAL A 17 7.93 3.45 4.51
N LEU A 18 8.11 4.72 4.17
CA LEU A 18 8.75 5.15 2.91
C LEU A 18 10.22 4.71 2.86
N ASP A 19 10.94 4.89 3.96
CA ASP A 19 12.37 4.57 4.12
C ASP A 19 12.64 3.05 4.20
N ARG A 20 11.58 2.23 4.16
CA ARG A 20 11.67 0.76 4.26
C ARG A 20 12.35 0.31 5.55
N VAL A 21 12.08 0.97 6.66
CA VAL A 21 12.54 0.53 7.99
C VAL A 21 11.38 0.08 8.89
N LYS A 22 10.16 0.50 8.58
CA LYS A 22 8.93 0.05 9.25
C LYS A 22 8.12 -0.87 8.33
N TYR A 23 7.91 -2.10 8.81
CA TYR A 23 7.21 -3.18 8.09
C TYR A 23 5.97 -3.70 8.81
N ALA A 24 5.57 -3.05 9.90
CA ALA A 24 4.43 -3.48 10.69
C ALA A 24 3.59 -2.31 11.21
N GLU A 25 2.27 -2.51 11.27
CA GLU A 25 1.29 -1.52 11.73
C GLU A 25 0.33 -2.16 12.75
N LEU A 26 0.19 -1.54 13.91
CA LEU A 26 -0.76 -1.97 14.93
C LEU A 26 -2.14 -1.38 14.66
N ARG A 27 -3.19 -2.20 14.63
CA ARG A 27 -4.57 -1.75 14.36
C ARG A 27 -5.60 -2.51 15.19
N LEU A 28 -6.70 -1.85 15.51
CA LEU A 28 -7.92 -2.52 15.92
C LEU A 28 -8.42 -3.37 14.74
N ASN A 29 -8.75 -4.64 14.98
CA ASN A 29 -9.24 -5.55 13.95
C ASN A 29 -10.76 -5.38 13.68
N ASP A 30 -11.16 -4.16 13.34
CA ASP A 30 -12.54 -3.77 13.03
C ASP A 30 -12.96 -4.08 11.58
N ARG A 31 -11.99 -4.44 10.72
CA ARG A 31 -12.19 -4.67 9.27
C ARG A 31 -11.98 -6.13 8.85
N ASP A 32 -11.67 -7.01 9.82
CA ASP A 32 -11.29 -8.41 9.58
C ASP A 32 -10.13 -8.49 8.56
N TYR A 33 -8.99 -7.93 8.94
CA TYR A 33 -7.79 -7.90 8.10
C TYR A 33 -7.27 -9.31 7.88
N ARG A 34 -6.85 -9.60 6.65
CA ARG A 34 -6.29 -10.91 6.28
C ARG A 34 -4.98 -10.76 5.53
N ALA A 35 -4.14 -11.78 5.63
CA ALA A 35 -2.96 -11.88 4.79
C ALA A 35 -3.38 -11.85 3.30
N GLY A 36 -2.64 -11.07 2.51
CA GLY A 36 -2.93 -10.78 1.11
C GLY A 36 -3.77 -9.52 0.88
N ASP A 37 -4.44 -8.95 1.89
CA ASP A 37 -5.18 -7.69 1.74
C ASP A 37 -4.26 -6.51 1.39
N ILE A 38 -4.83 -5.51 0.72
CA ILE A 38 -4.12 -4.29 0.34
C ILE A 38 -4.50 -3.16 1.28
N VAL A 39 -3.50 -2.42 1.74
CA VAL A 39 -3.69 -1.23 2.56
C VAL A 39 -3.15 -0.02 1.81
N PHE A 40 -4.05 0.93 1.55
CA PHE A 40 -3.72 2.25 1.06
C PHE A 40 -3.46 3.18 2.26
N MET A 41 -2.19 3.36 2.60
CA MET A 41 -1.75 4.20 3.70
C MET A 41 -1.70 5.65 3.22
N ARG A 42 -2.48 6.54 3.86
CA ARG A 42 -2.52 7.96 3.53
C ARG A 42 -1.99 8.78 4.67
N GLU A 43 -0.98 9.58 4.39
CA GLU A 43 -0.40 10.47 5.39
C GLU A 43 -1.41 11.54 5.81
N PHE A 44 -1.73 11.54 7.09
CA PHE A 44 -2.69 12.45 7.71
C PHE A 44 -1.97 13.33 8.72
N LEU A 45 -2.05 14.65 8.54
CA LEU A 45 -1.44 15.66 9.40
C LEU A 45 -2.42 16.03 10.53
N PRO A 46 -2.25 15.51 11.77
CA PRO A 46 -3.21 15.75 12.84
C PRO A 46 -3.31 17.23 13.23
N ALA A 47 -2.20 17.98 13.14
CA ALA A 47 -2.15 19.41 13.46
C ALA A 47 -3.04 20.27 12.54
N SER A 48 -3.19 19.89 11.28
CA SER A 48 -4.02 20.62 10.31
C SER A 48 -5.36 19.93 10.01
N GLY A 49 -5.55 18.69 10.47
CA GLY A 49 -6.72 17.87 10.18
C GLY A 49 -6.84 17.47 8.70
N ARG A 50 -5.76 17.57 7.93
CA ARG A 50 -5.75 17.36 6.47
C ARG A 50 -4.80 16.23 6.07
N TYR A 51 -5.05 15.65 4.90
CA TYR A 51 -4.06 14.78 4.25
C TYR A 51 -2.96 15.62 3.62
N SER A 52 -1.70 15.20 3.73
CA SER A 52 -0.59 15.86 3.04
C SER A 52 -0.60 15.61 1.53
N GLY A 53 -1.28 14.52 1.10
CA GLY A 53 -1.22 13.98 -0.25
C GLY A 53 -0.23 12.83 -0.41
N GLY A 54 0.63 12.59 0.60
CA GLY A 54 1.50 11.42 0.65
C GLY A 54 0.70 10.13 0.80
N TYR A 55 1.10 9.10 0.06
CA TYR A 55 0.51 7.78 0.21
C TYR A 55 1.51 6.65 -0.05
N ASN A 56 1.19 5.47 0.50
CA ASN A 56 1.89 4.23 0.25
C ASN A 56 0.89 3.09 0.06
N VAL A 57 1.18 2.16 -0.84
CA VAL A 57 0.37 0.95 -1.03
C VAL A 57 1.17 -0.24 -0.54
N VAL A 58 0.63 -0.94 0.45
CA VAL A 58 1.24 -2.13 1.03
C VAL A 58 0.32 -3.34 0.92
N ILE A 59 0.91 -4.53 0.92
CA ILE A 59 0.17 -5.79 0.99
C ILE A 59 0.46 -6.40 2.36
N ILE A 60 -0.59 -6.78 3.08
CA ILE A 60 -0.46 -7.47 4.37
C ILE A 60 0.15 -8.84 4.11
N SER A 61 1.34 -9.08 4.65
CA SER A 61 2.02 -10.39 4.57
C SER A 61 1.58 -11.32 5.69
N HIS A 62 1.27 -10.77 6.86
CA HIS A 62 0.85 -11.54 8.04
C HIS A 62 -0.01 -10.68 8.98
N VAL A 63 -0.94 -11.33 9.67
CA VAL A 63 -1.79 -10.73 10.71
C VAL A 63 -1.52 -11.48 12.01
N ALA A 64 -0.75 -10.87 12.91
CA ALA A 64 -0.52 -11.44 14.23
C ALA A 64 -1.62 -10.99 15.19
N ASP A 65 -2.29 -11.95 15.82
CA ASP A 65 -3.20 -11.65 16.92
C ASP A 65 -2.38 -11.25 18.16
N VAL A 66 -2.65 -10.05 18.68
CA VAL A 66 -2.03 -9.52 19.90
C VAL A 66 -3.06 -9.30 21.01
N SER A 67 -4.24 -9.91 20.88
CA SER A 67 -5.36 -9.84 21.81
C SER A 67 -4.98 -10.12 23.27
N ALA A 68 -3.99 -10.98 23.50
CA ALA A 68 -3.44 -11.27 24.82
C ALA A 68 -2.89 -10.03 25.56
N PHE A 69 -2.40 -9.03 24.81
CA PHE A 69 -1.86 -7.78 25.37
C PHE A 69 -2.79 -6.59 25.14
N MET A 70 -3.47 -6.55 23.98
CA MET A 70 -4.41 -5.51 23.59
C MET A 70 -5.64 -6.15 22.95
N PRO A 71 -6.70 -6.42 23.74
CA PRO A 71 -7.91 -7.05 23.24
C PRO A 71 -8.48 -6.35 22.01
N GLY A 72 -8.73 -7.13 20.95
CA GLY A 72 -9.27 -6.64 19.67
C GLY A 72 -8.25 -6.05 18.70
N TYR A 73 -6.97 -5.92 19.07
CA TYR A 73 -5.93 -5.43 18.18
C TYR A 73 -5.17 -6.56 17.48
N VAL A 74 -4.67 -6.24 16.30
CA VAL A 74 -3.78 -7.07 15.48
C VAL A 74 -2.56 -6.27 15.06
N LEU A 75 -1.43 -6.96 14.91
CA LEU A 75 -0.23 -6.42 14.29
C LEU A 75 -0.18 -6.89 12.84
N LEU A 76 -0.28 -5.94 11.91
CA LEU A 76 -0.24 -6.16 10.47
C LEU A 76 1.20 -6.06 9.98
N SER A 77 1.83 -7.17 9.62
CA SER A 77 3.09 -7.13 8.87
C SER A 77 2.77 -6.93 7.39
N PHE A 78 3.59 -6.15 6.68
CA PHE A 78 3.32 -5.83 5.29
C PHE A 78 4.59 -5.62 4.46
N ASN A 79 4.43 -5.74 3.15
CA ASN A 79 5.43 -5.41 2.14
C ASN A 79 4.95 -4.20 1.32
N SER A 80 5.76 -3.14 1.23
CA SER A 80 5.38 -1.95 0.43
C SER A 80 5.64 -2.15 -1.06
N PHE A 81 4.67 -1.79 -1.90
CA PHE A 81 4.69 -2.00 -3.35
C PHE A 81 4.88 -0.69 -4.13
N VAL A 82 4.16 0.37 -3.75
CA VAL A 82 4.26 1.72 -4.36
C VAL A 82 4.40 2.78 -3.28
N THR A 83 5.37 3.68 -3.46
CA THR A 83 5.57 4.86 -2.61
C THR A 83 5.36 6.14 -3.41
N HIS A 84 4.57 7.09 -2.86
CA HIS A 84 4.53 8.47 -3.34
C HIS A 84 4.65 9.42 -2.13
N GLY A 85 5.85 9.96 -1.90
CA GLY A 85 6.12 10.97 -0.89
C GLY A 85 5.99 12.39 -1.44
N ALA A 86 5.49 13.33 -0.65
CA ALA A 86 5.54 14.75 -0.98
C ALA A 86 7.00 15.23 -0.93
N GLY A 87 7.66 15.31 -2.09
CA GLY A 87 9.05 15.79 -2.21
C GLY A 87 10.16 14.72 -2.22
N TRP A 88 9.83 13.44 -2.40
CA TRP A 88 10.85 12.38 -2.45
C TRP A 88 11.55 12.30 -3.83
N PRO A 89 12.89 12.36 -3.91
CA PRO A 89 13.61 12.11 -5.15
C PRO A 89 13.40 10.64 -5.54
N PHE A 90 12.74 10.45 -6.66
CA PHE A 90 12.22 9.17 -7.14
C PHE A 90 13.32 8.09 -7.26
N HIS A 91 13.19 6.95 -6.55
CA HIS A 91 13.76 5.69 -7.05
C HIS A 91 12.66 4.97 -7.83
N LYS A 92 12.70 5.11 -9.15
CA LYS A 92 11.87 4.33 -10.07
C LYS A 92 12.25 2.85 -9.88
N PRO A 93 11.35 1.96 -9.45
CA PRO A 93 11.66 0.54 -9.44
C PRO A 93 11.99 0.11 -10.88
N THR A 94 13.02 -0.71 -11.01
CA THR A 94 13.42 -1.29 -12.29
C THR A 94 12.40 -2.33 -12.74
N THR A 95 12.36 -2.61 -14.04
CA THR A 95 11.45 -3.61 -14.63
C THR A 95 11.57 -4.98 -13.94
N GLY A 96 12.77 -5.35 -13.47
CA GLY A 96 13.00 -6.59 -12.72
C GLY A 96 12.37 -6.61 -11.33
N GLU A 97 12.39 -5.49 -10.61
CA GLU A 97 11.79 -5.36 -9.27
C GLU A 97 10.26 -5.34 -9.34
N ALA A 98 9.71 -4.65 -10.36
CA ALA A 98 8.27 -4.67 -10.64
C ALA A 98 7.79 -6.08 -11.04
N ALA A 99 8.56 -6.80 -11.87
CA ALA A 99 8.23 -8.17 -12.29
C ALA A 99 8.36 -9.19 -11.16
N ALA A 100 9.37 -9.07 -10.29
CA ALA A 100 9.56 -9.98 -9.15
C ALA A 100 8.46 -9.83 -8.08
N THR A 101 7.81 -8.67 -8.00
CA THR A 101 6.72 -8.41 -7.04
C THR A 101 5.33 -8.71 -7.64
N ALA A 102 5.21 -8.77 -8.97
CA ALA A 102 3.99 -9.10 -9.69
C ALA A 102 3.85 -10.62 -9.87
N ALA A 103 3.49 -11.33 -8.80
CA ALA A 103 3.19 -12.76 -8.88
C ALA A 103 1.87 -13.08 -9.62
N ASP A 104 1.07 -12.06 -9.95
CA ASP A 104 -0.28 -12.27 -10.49
C ASP A 104 -0.63 -11.18 -11.52
N VAL A 105 -0.57 -11.55 -12.80
CA VAL A 105 -1.02 -10.72 -13.93
C VAL A 105 -2.49 -10.33 -13.76
N GLY A 106 -3.30 -11.17 -13.09
CA GLY A 106 -4.69 -10.89 -12.78
C GLY A 106 -4.88 -9.73 -11.81
N PHE A 107 -3.92 -9.50 -10.90
CA PHE A 107 -3.96 -8.36 -9.97
C PHE A 107 -3.78 -7.02 -10.71
N LEU A 108 -2.88 -6.96 -11.70
CA LEU A 108 -2.69 -5.76 -12.52
C LEU A 108 -3.92 -5.49 -13.40
N SER A 109 -4.52 -6.54 -13.98
CA SER A 109 -5.77 -6.41 -14.74
C SER A 109 -6.95 -5.96 -13.87
N ALA A 110 -7.03 -6.42 -12.62
CA ALA A 110 -8.06 -5.99 -11.67
C ALA A 110 -7.86 -4.54 -11.18
N LEU A 111 -6.60 -4.10 -11.02
CA LEU A 111 -6.25 -2.71 -10.70
C LEU A 111 -6.65 -1.74 -11.83
N VAL A 112 -6.62 -2.21 -13.09
CA VAL A 112 -7.07 -1.48 -14.28
C VAL A 112 -8.58 -1.43 -14.42
N ALA A 113 -9.27 -2.51 -14.04
CA ALA A 113 -10.71 -2.65 -14.23
C ALA A 113 -11.57 -1.93 -13.17
N CYS A 114 -10.98 -1.55 -12.02
CA CYS A 114 -11.66 -0.75 -11.01
C CYS A 114 -11.61 0.75 -11.38
N GLU A 115 -12.69 1.28 -11.97
CA GLU A 115 -12.93 2.73 -12.04
C GLU A 115 -13.94 3.19 -10.97
N PRO A 116 -13.84 4.45 -10.43
CA PRO A 116 -12.73 5.43 -10.53
C PRO A 116 -12.25 5.96 -9.14
N PRO A 117 -11.18 6.81 -8.99
CA PRO A 117 -10.35 7.48 -10.01
C PRO A 117 -8.81 7.45 -9.76
N CYS A 118 -7.99 7.40 -10.82
CA CYS A 118 -6.75 8.18 -10.95
C CYS A 118 -6.17 8.02 -12.38
N SER A 119 -6.02 9.11 -13.11
CA SER A 119 -5.41 9.15 -14.45
C SER A 119 -3.97 8.60 -14.49
N VAL A 120 -3.28 8.61 -13.35
CA VAL A 120 -1.91 8.10 -13.21
C VAL A 120 -1.87 6.57 -13.21
N ILE A 121 -2.83 5.91 -12.56
CA ILE A 121 -2.92 4.44 -12.55
C ILE A 121 -3.23 3.94 -13.97
N HIS A 122 -4.08 4.66 -14.70
CA HIS A 122 -4.38 4.38 -16.11
C HIS A 122 -3.14 4.52 -17.01
N GLN A 123 -2.29 5.54 -16.81
CA GLN A 123 -1.05 5.72 -17.59
C GLN A 123 0.02 4.68 -17.24
N MET A 124 0.15 4.32 -15.96
CA MET A 124 1.12 3.31 -15.52
C MET A 124 0.72 1.93 -16.04
N ALA A 125 -0.54 1.54 -15.92
CA ALA A 125 -0.99 0.24 -16.39
C ALA A 125 -1.00 0.11 -17.92
N ARG A 126 -1.35 1.18 -18.67
CA ARG A 126 -1.23 1.16 -20.14
C ARG A 126 0.22 1.06 -20.61
N ARG A 127 1.18 1.68 -19.91
CA ARG A 127 2.62 1.55 -20.23
C ARG A 127 3.14 0.15 -19.95
N LEU A 128 2.77 -0.43 -18.81
CA LEU A 128 3.18 -1.79 -18.44
C LEU A 128 2.59 -2.87 -19.36
N LEU A 129 1.38 -2.65 -19.90
CA LEU A 129 0.75 -3.58 -20.84
C LEU A 129 1.19 -3.38 -22.31
N GLY A 130 1.66 -2.19 -22.68
CA GLY A 130 2.12 -1.88 -24.05
C GLY A 130 3.44 -2.54 -24.45
N GLU A 131 4.28 -2.92 -23.46
CA GLU A 131 5.60 -3.52 -23.69
C GLU A 131 5.56 -5.06 -23.81
N VAL A 132 4.41 -5.71 -23.54
CA VAL A 132 4.24 -7.17 -23.69
C VAL A 132 3.83 -7.57 -25.12
N LYS A 133 3.57 -6.60 -26.01
CA LYS A 133 3.18 -6.82 -27.41
C LYS A 133 4.24 -6.39 -28.45
N GLN A 134 5.50 -6.27 -28.07
CA GLN A 134 6.63 -6.23 -29.00
C GLN A 134 7.48 -7.49 -28.88
#